data_AF-A0A1C5E504-F1
#
_entry.id   AF-A0A1C5E504-F1
#
_cell.length_a   1.000
_cell.length_b   1.000
_cell.length_c   1.000
_cell.angle_alpha   90.00
_cell.angle_beta   90.00
_cell.angle_gamma   90.00
#
_symmetry.space_group_name_H-M   'P 1'
#
loop_
_entity.id
_entity.type
_entity.pdbx_description
1 polymer ?
#
loop_
_entity_poly.entity_id
_entity_poly.type
_entity_poly.pdbx_seq_one_letter_code
_entity_poly.pdbx_strand_id
1 'polypeptide(L)'
;MTSGQPVRHAEAYRCGRLYAAIAALQRLAQNEHHKLGRPESVARAAARPEPILRDPLREVGHYLVQARIRGQGAAADPVFRSIPDFLPPAKDVPSRLEDDERLDFHRGLEDQAALIAKEHPPKK
;
A
#
# COMPACT_ATOMS: atom_id res chain seq x y z
N MET A 1 -30.44 6.07 -2.00
CA MET A 1 -29.32 5.11 -1.84
C MET A 1 -28.66 4.99 -3.20
N THR A 2 -27.52 5.63 -3.39
CA THR A 2 -26.81 5.63 -4.68
C THR A 2 -26.07 4.30 -4.85
N SER A 3 -26.40 3.58 -5.91
CA SER A 3 -26.08 2.18 -6.20
C SER A 3 -24.57 1.84 -6.37
N GLY A 4 -23.66 2.76 -6.04
CA GLY A 4 -22.20 2.56 -6.12
C GLY A 4 -21.45 2.78 -4.81
N GLN A 5 -22.13 3.15 -3.71
CA GLN A 5 -21.49 3.41 -2.42
C GLN A 5 -20.70 2.19 -1.85
N PRO A 6 -21.25 0.97 -1.74
CA PRO A 6 -20.52 -0.16 -1.17
C PRO A 6 -19.28 -0.58 -1.98
N VAL A 7 -19.30 -0.36 -3.30
CA VAL A 7 -18.14 -0.64 -4.16
C VAL A 7 -16.99 0.30 -3.85
N ARG A 8 -17.28 1.61 -3.69
CA ARG A 8 -16.25 2.62 -3.39
C ARG A 8 -15.59 2.42 -2.02
N HIS A 9 -16.37 2.03 -1.00
CA HIS A 9 -15.80 1.65 0.30
C HIS A 9 -14.86 0.45 0.20
N ALA A 10 -15.24 -0.57 -0.56
CA ALA A 10 -14.39 -1.75 -0.78
C ALA A 10 -13.11 -1.40 -1.58
N GLU A 11 -13.20 -0.50 -2.56
CA GLU A 11 -12.05 0.01 -3.31
C GLU A 11 -11.12 0.84 -2.43
N ALA A 12 -11.65 1.71 -1.57
CA ALA A 12 -10.88 2.48 -0.62
C ALA A 12 -10.11 1.57 0.35
N TYR A 13 -10.77 0.55 0.89
CA TYR A 13 -10.14 -0.48 1.72
C TYR A 13 -9.01 -1.21 0.99
N ARG A 14 -9.24 -1.67 -0.25
CA ARG A 14 -8.18 -2.28 -1.07
C ARG A 14 -7.02 -1.33 -1.33
N CYS A 15 -7.28 -0.06 -1.60
CA CYS A 15 -6.24 0.95 -1.77
C CYS A 15 -5.40 1.14 -0.50
N GLY A 16 -6.00 1.09 0.68
CA GLY A 16 -5.28 1.08 1.95
C GLY A 16 -4.32 -0.09 2.05
N ARG A 17 -4.79 -1.31 1.72
CA ARG A 17 -3.96 -2.52 1.71
C ARG A 17 -2.83 -2.44 0.68
N LEU A 18 -3.14 -1.95 -0.51
CA LEU A 18 -2.15 -1.73 -1.58
C LEU A 18 -1.06 -0.76 -1.14
N TYR A 19 -1.46 0.36 -0.52
CA TYR A 19 -0.53 1.35 0.03
C TYR A 19 0.42 0.72 1.05
N ALA A 20 -0.13 -0.02 2.02
CA ALA A 20 0.66 -0.68 3.06
C ALA A 20 1.66 -1.69 2.48
N ALA A 21 1.25 -2.50 1.50
CA ALA A 21 2.14 -3.46 0.84
C ALA A 21 3.31 -2.76 0.11
N ILE A 22 3.02 -1.70 -0.65
CA ILE A 22 4.06 -0.95 -1.37
C ILE A 22 4.98 -0.20 -0.40
N ALA A 23 4.42 0.40 0.66
CA ALA A 23 5.20 1.08 1.69
C ALA A 23 6.14 0.11 2.44
N ALA A 24 5.67 -1.08 2.77
CA ALA A 24 6.48 -2.13 3.37
C ALA A 24 7.60 -2.59 2.43
N LEU A 25 7.29 -2.80 1.15
CA LEU A 25 8.29 -3.19 0.16
C LEU A 25 9.35 -2.09 -0.05
N GLN A 26 8.94 -0.82 -0.10
CA GLN A 26 9.84 0.32 -0.17
C GLN A 26 10.76 0.39 1.07
N ARG A 27 10.22 0.13 2.28
CA ARG A 27 11.01 0.08 3.53
C ARG A 27 12.00 -1.09 3.56
N LEU A 28 11.69 -2.23 2.94
CA LEU A 28 12.65 -3.34 2.83
C LEU A 28 13.75 -3.05 1.79
N ALA A 29 13.40 -2.28 0.76
CA ALA A 29 14.31 -1.86 -0.31
C ALA A 29 15.24 -0.70 0.09
N GLN A 30 14.78 0.21 0.96
CA GLN A 30 15.45 1.46 1.31
C GLN A 30 15.75 1.51 2.82
N ASN A 31 16.77 2.27 3.22
CA ASN A 31 16.96 2.65 4.63
C ASN A 31 15.94 3.76 5.00
N GLU A 32 16.37 4.81 5.71
CA GLU A 32 15.54 5.91 6.24
C GLU A 32 14.85 6.79 5.17
N HIS A 33 15.02 6.48 3.88
CA HIS A 33 14.49 7.27 2.77
C HIS A 33 13.11 6.82 2.25
N HIS A 34 12.43 5.90 2.94
CA HIS A 34 11.10 5.46 2.52
C HIS A 34 10.04 6.58 2.67
N LYS A 35 9.62 7.17 1.55
CA LYS A 35 8.67 8.28 1.55
C LYS A 35 7.27 7.86 2.01
N LEU A 36 6.83 6.66 1.65
CA LEU A 36 5.47 6.19 1.94
C LEU A 36 5.21 5.85 3.42
N GLY A 37 6.25 5.72 4.24
CA GLY A 37 6.07 5.52 5.68
C GLY A 37 5.73 6.79 6.46
N ARG A 38 5.73 7.98 5.82
CA ARG A 38 5.57 9.26 6.50
C ARG A 38 4.10 9.60 6.73
N PRO A 39 3.72 10.17 7.89
CA PRO A 39 2.33 10.57 8.17
C PRO A 39 1.72 11.49 7.10
N GLU A 40 2.53 12.42 6.57
CA GLU A 40 2.14 13.32 5.47
C GLU A 40 1.79 12.57 4.17
N SER A 41 2.52 11.51 3.85
CA SER A 41 2.28 10.70 2.66
C SER A 41 1.05 9.82 2.83
N VAL A 42 0.79 9.32 4.05
CA VAL A 42 -0.42 8.57 4.38
C VAL A 42 -1.65 9.45 4.24
N ALA A 43 -1.65 10.65 4.85
CA ALA A 43 -2.77 11.59 4.78
C ALA A 43 -3.07 12.01 3.33
N ARG A 44 -2.01 12.27 2.54
CA ARG A 44 -2.17 12.60 1.11
C ARG A 44 -2.71 11.41 0.30
N ALA A 45 -2.28 10.19 0.58
CA ALA A 45 -2.78 9.00 -0.08
C ALA A 45 -4.24 8.73 0.26
N ALA A 46 -4.64 8.90 1.53
CA ALA A 46 -6.03 8.79 1.94
C ALA A 46 -6.91 9.82 1.19
N ALA A 47 -6.44 11.05 0.97
CA ALA A 47 -7.20 12.04 0.21
C ALA A 47 -7.20 11.78 -1.31
N ARG A 48 -6.03 11.43 -1.88
CA ARG A 48 -5.80 11.28 -3.32
C ARG A 48 -4.85 10.11 -3.59
N PRO A 49 -5.35 8.87 -3.64
CA PRO A 49 -4.51 7.68 -3.74
C PRO A 49 -3.70 7.62 -5.04
N GLU A 50 -4.34 7.83 -6.20
CA GLU A 50 -3.73 7.70 -7.53
C GLU A 50 -2.42 8.48 -7.72
N PRO A 51 -2.34 9.80 -7.45
CA PRO A 51 -1.08 10.54 -7.63
C PRO A 51 0.02 10.13 -6.66
N ILE A 52 -0.33 9.49 -5.53
CA ILE A 52 0.66 9.00 -4.56
C ILE A 52 1.14 7.59 -4.91
N LEU A 53 0.28 6.75 -5.47
CA LEU A 53 0.57 5.35 -5.76
C LEU A 53 1.10 5.10 -7.17
N ARG A 54 0.88 6.02 -8.13
CA ARG A 54 1.29 5.84 -9.54
C ARG A 54 2.77 5.51 -9.69
N ASP A 55 3.66 6.34 -9.12
CA ASP A 55 5.11 6.11 -9.26
C ASP A 55 5.57 4.90 -8.43
N PRO A 56 5.19 4.74 -7.15
CA PRO A 56 5.53 3.54 -6.39
C PRO A 56 5.08 2.22 -7.03
N LEU A 57 3.92 2.20 -7.70
CA LEU A 57 3.43 1.04 -8.44
C LEU A 57 4.34 0.66 -9.61
N ARG A 58 4.91 1.64 -10.32
CA ARG A 58 5.88 1.38 -11.39
C ARG A 58 7.21 0.84 -10.85
N GLU A 59 7.56 1.25 -9.63
CA GLU A 59 8.83 0.92 -8.99
C GLU A 59 8.81 -0.40 -8.18
N VAL A 60 7.68 -1.11 -8.06
CA VAL A 60 7.56 -2.31 -7.21
C VAL A 60 8.59 -3.40 -7.54
N GLY A 61 8.88 -3.61 -8.83
CA GLY A 61 9.90 -4.57 -9.26
C GLY A 61 11.31 -4.12 -8.86
N HIS A 62 11.60 -2.83 -8.96
CA HIS A 62 12.87 -2.25 -8.50
C HIS A 62 13.04 -2.41 -6.98
N TYR A 63 11.99 -2.13 -6.20
CA TYR A 63 12.03 -2.31 -4.75
C TYR A 63 12.31 -3.76 -4.34
N LEU A 64 11.69 -4.74 -5.03
CA LEU A 64 11.98 -6.15 -4.77
C LEU A 64 13.45 -6.50 -5.01
N VAL A 65 14.02 -6.05 -6.14
CA VAL A 65 15.43 -6.30 -6.47
C VAL A 65 16.34 -5.68 -5.40
N GLN A 66 16.09 -4.43 -5.01
CA GLN A 66 16.88 -3.76 -3.97
C GLN A 66 16.76 -4.47 -2.61
N ALA A 67 15.57 -4.88 -2.21
CA ALA A 67 15.38 -5.63 -0.97
C ALA A 67 16.17 -6.95 -0.97
N ARG A 68 16.21 -7.67 -2.10
CA ARG A 68 17.00 -8.89 -2.26
C ARG A 68 18.51 -8.64 -2.16
N ILE A 69 19.02 -7.60 -2.83
CA ILE A 69 20.44 -7.20 -2.73
C ILE A 69 20.83 -6.94 -1.28
N ARG A 70 19.89 -6.43 -0.47
CA ARG A 70 20.07 -6.11 0.95
C ARG A 70 19.81 -7.29 1.89
N GLY A 71 19.61 -8.49 1.38
CA GLY A 71 19.34 -9.69 2.18
C GLY A 71 17.95 -9.73 2.83
N GLN A 72 17.02 -8.89 2.35
CA GLN A 72 15.62 -8.84 2.80
C GLN A 72 14.66 -9.61 1.88
N GLY A 73 15.18 -10.41 0.94
CA GLY A 73 14.37 -11.14 -0.04
C GLY A 73 13.29 -12.03 0.57
N ALA A 74 13.60 -12.76 1.65
CA ALA A 74 12.63 -13.64 2.31
C ALA A 74 11.42 -12.88 2.89
N ALA A 75 11.60 -11.62 3.32
CA ALA A 75 10.51 -10.77 3.79
C ALA A 75 9.83 -10.01 2.62
N ALA A 76 10.58 -9.65 1.59
CA ALA A 76 10.08 -8.86 0.45
C ALA A 76 9.25 -9.68 -0.55
N ASP A 77 9.63 -10.92 -0.81
CA ASP A 77 8.97 -11.82 -1.75
C ASP A 77 7.45 -11.99 -1.50
N PRO A 78 6.99 -12.37 -0.28
CA PRO A 78 5.56 -12.49 0.00
C PRO A 78 4.80 -11.17 -0.08
N VAL A 79 5.40 -10.06 0.39
CA VAL A 79 4.81 -8.72 0.26
C VAL A 79 4.60 -8.38 -1.22
N PHE A 80 5.60 -8.58 -2.06
CA PHE A 80 5.50 -8.35 -3.51
C PHE A 80 4.41 -9.20 -4.17
N ARG A 81 4.31 -10.49 -3.81
CA ARG A 81 3.29 -11.41 -4.34
C ARG A 81 1.86 -11.00 -3.98
N SER A 82 1.66 -10.29 -2.88
CA SER A 82 0.33 -9.83 -2.45
C SER A 82 -0.19 -8.59 -3.20
N ILE A 83 0.70 -7.83 -3.88
CA ILE A 83 0.34 -6.55 -4.52
C ILE A 83 -0.80 -6.71 -5.55
N PRO A 84 -0.78 -7.71 -6.47
CA PRO A 84 -1.85 -7.89 -7.44
C PRO A 84 -3.23 -8.10 -6.82
N ASP A 85 -3.32 -8.71 -5.63
CA ASP A 85 -4.59 -9.00 -4.95
C ASP A 85 -5.31 -7.72 -4.46
N PHE A 86 -4.56 -6.63 -4.32
CA PHE A 86 -5.07 -5.34 -3.84
C PHE A 86 -5.28 -4.32 -4.96
N LEU A 87 -4.92 -4.66 -6.20
CA LEU A 87 -5.22 -3.80 -7.33
C LEU A 87 -6.75 -3.66 -7.45
N PRO A 88 -7.26 -2.42 -7.58
CA PRO A 88 -8.68 -2.23 -7.80
C PRO A 88 -9.10 -2.91 -9.11
N PRO A 89 -10.31 -3.50 -9.16
CA PRO A 89 -10.84 -4.14 -10.36
C PRO A 89 -11.19 -3.11 -11.46
N ALA A 90 -11.40 -1.85 -11.09
CA ALA A 90 -11.48 -0.73 -12.02
C ALA A 90 -10.12 -0.49 -12.71
N LYS A 91 -10.14 0.13 -13.90
CA LYS A 91 -8.93 0.34 -14.72
C LYS A 91 -7.83 1.13 -14.02
N ASP A 92 -8.14 1.88 -12.95
CA ASP A 92 -7.21 2.76 -12.25
C ASP A 92 -7.47 2.80 -10.74
N VAL A 93 -6.42 3.20 -10.00
CA VAL A 93 -6.53 3.60 -8.59
C VAL A 93 -7.45 4.82 -8.47
N PRO A 94 -8.34 4.91 -7.45
CA PRO A 94 -9.18 6.09 -7.22
C PRO A 94 -8.36 7.37 -7.15
N SER A 95 -8.80 8.39 -7.89
CA SER A 95 -8.14 9.70 -7.95
C SER A 95 -8.38 10.56 -6.70
N ARG A 96 -9.47 10.28 -5.99
CA ARG A 96 -9.90 10.95 -4.76
C ARG A 96 -10.79 10.00 -3.94
N LEU A 97 -10.72 10.13 -2.62
CA LEU A 97 -11.64 9.48 -1.68
C LEU A 97 -12.43 10.54 -0.89
N GLU A 98 -13.72 10.27 -0.69
CA GLU A 98 -14.59 11.01 0.21
C GLU A 98 -14.26 10.72 1.68
N ASP A 99 -14.75 11.56 2.59
CA ASP A 99 -14.34 11.51 4.01
C ASP A 99 -14.70 10.18 4.69
N ASP A 100 -15.81 9.56 4.31
CA ASP A 100 -16.23 8.24 4.80
C ASP A 100 -15.40 7.11 4.18
N GLU A 101 -15.07 7.19 2.89
CA GLU A 101 -14.18 6.26 2.19
C GLU A 101 -12.73 6.29 2.76
N ARG A 102 -12.27 7.45 3.26
CA ARG A 102 -10.95 7.57 3.90
C ARG A 102 -10.81 6.69 5.13
N LEU A 103 -11.89 6.49 5.89
CA LEU A 103 -11.86 5.60 7.06
C LEU A 103 -11.56 4.16 6.63
N ASP A 104 -12.16 3.70 5.53
CA ASP A 104 -11.89 2.37 4.97
C ASP A 104 -10.46 2.25 4.42
N PHE A 105 -9.93 3.31 3.81
CA PHE A 105 -8.51 3.35 3.42
C PHE A 105 -7.60 3.16 4.63
N HIS A 106 -7.81 3.90 5.71
CA HIS A 106 -7.00 3.78 6.93
C HIS A 106 -7.11 2.38 7.54
N ARG A 107 -8.33 1.83 7.60
CA ARG A 107 -8.55 0.46 8.08
C ARG A 107 -7.79 -0.56 7.25
N GLY A 108 -7.85 -0.48 5.92
CA GLY A 108 -7.11 -1.38 5.04
C GLY A 108 -5.60 -1.25 5.19
N LEU A 109 -5.11 -0.03 5.38
CA LEU A 109 -3.70 0.23 5.66
C LEU A 109 -3.25 -0.44 6.96
N GLU A 110 -4.00 -0.24 8.04
CA GLU A 110 -3.70 -0.79 9.37
C GLU A 110 -3.76 -2.31 9.37
N ASP A 111 -4.82 -2.90 8.81
CA ASP A 111 -5.00 -4.36 8.72
C ASP A 111 -3.82 -5.01 7.98
N GLN A 112 -3.44 -4.46 6.82
CA GLN A 112 -2.34 -5.01 6.03
C GLN A 112 -0.98 -4.77 6.69
N ALA A 113 -0.75 -3.61 7.31
CA ALA A 113 0.48 -3.35 8.05
C ALA A 113 0.64 -4.31 9.23
N ALA A 114 -0.44 -4.60 9.97
CA ALA A 114 -0.46 -5.56 11.07
C ALA A 114 -0.17 -6.99 10.57
N LEU A 115 -0.77 -7.41 9.45
CA LEU A 115 -0.50 -8.70 8.82
C LEU A 115 0.99 -8.84 8.44
N ILE A 116 1.54 -7.83 7.76
CA ILE A 116 2.96 -7.83 7.36
C ILE A 116 3.88 -7.87 8.59
N ALA A 117 3.57 -7.11 9.65
CA ALA A 117 4.37 -7.11 10.88
C ALA A 117 4.33 -8.46 11.60
N LYS A 118 3.20 -9.17 11.55
CA LYS A 118 3.04 -10.50 12.13
C LYS A 118 3.84 -11.55 11.35
N GLU A 119 3.82 -11.50 10.02
CA GLU A 119 4.49 -12.47 9.14
C GLU A 119 6.00 -12.20 9.02
N HIS A 120 6.39 -10.92 9.09
CA HIS A 120 7.75 -10.45 8.88
C HIS A 120 8.12 -9.42 9.95
N PRO A 121 8.34 -9.86 11.21
CA PRO A 121 8.74 -8.95 12.27
C PRO A 121 10.07 -8.29 11.91
N PRO A 122 10.25 -6.99 12.22
CA PRO A 122 11.53 -6.34 12.04
C PRO A 122 12.60 -7.10 12.82
N LYS A 123 13.74 -7.38 12.18
CA LYS A 123 14.90 -7.95 12.86
C LYS A 123 15.34 -6.97 13.94
N LYS A 124 15.43 -7.46 15.18
CA LYS A 124 15.98 -6.73 16.34
C LYS A 124 17.46 -6.43 16.13
#